data_AF-A0A2B2C8B2-F1
#
_entry.id   AF-A0A2B2C8B2-F1
#
_cell.length_a   1.000
_cell.length_b   1.000
_cell.length_c   1.000
_cell.angle_alpha   90.00
_cell.angle_beta   90.00
_cell.angle_gamma   90.00
#
_symmetry.space_group_name_H-M   'P 1'
#
loop_
_entity.id
_entity.type
_entity.pdbx_description
1 polymer ?
#
loop_
_entity_poly.entity_id
_entity_poly.type
_entity_poly.pdbx_seq_one_letter_code
_entity_poly.pdbx_strand_id
1 'polypeptide(L)'
;MSVRKAMAEEVDKLKKYLQDSKVNSLKTRISEGDIPLNELDKMVEYIHRDFEELQLMDVYWNQCSEVEKKVLLLLQQKTTKNELTLSDYWVDLLKNSAYVQWIDQTERKHPQVQKISTNEFSRIRESFAGLIEEKRKVGTQFLIHNLTKKVDTVQTTHSRNIRELKHQVGKKRQVWPLRRLVNEFAGNGLVDIMPVWLASPEIVSSIFPLQEGLFDLVIFDEASQCRVESGIPAVYRAKQVIIAGDEKQLPPSNLFQSSFVNDDDEEEEY
;
A
#
# COMPACT_ATOMS: atom_id res chain seq x y z
N MET A 1 -18.16 30.90 64.37
CA MET A 1 -17.74 29.52 64.04
C MET A 1 -17.43 29.48 62.56
N SER A 2 -16.16 29.29 62.19
CA SER A 2 -15.69 29.48 60.81
C SER A 2 -16.36 28.50 59.85
N VAL A 3 -16.90 28.98 58.72
CA VAL A 3 -17.55 28.20 57.64
C VAL A 3 -16.75 26.95 57.25
N ARG A 4 -15.43 27.02 57.35
CA ARG A 4 -14.49 25.91 57.09
C ARG A 4 -14.67 24.72 58.03
N LYS A 5 -14.98 24.95 59.32
CA LYS A 5 -15.25 23.86 60.28
C LYS A 5 -16.57 23.15 59.97
N ALA A 6 -17.61 23.90 59.62
CA ALA A 6 -18.89 23.32 59.20
C ALA A 6 -18.75 22.51 57.90
N MET A 7 -18.02 23.02 56.90
CA MET A 7 -17.77 22.26 55.66
C MET A 7 -16.92 21.01 55.89
N ALA A 8 -15.92 21.05 56.80
CA ALA A 8 -15.14 19.87 57.15
C ALA A 8 -15.96 18.79 57.87
N GLU A 9 -16.94 19.18 58.69
CA GLU A 9 -17.89 18.26 59.34
C GLU A 9 -18.87 17.64 58.32
N GLU A 10 -19.34 18.40 57.33
CA GLU A 10 -20.18 17.87 56.25
C GLU A 10 -19.42 16.90 55.33
N VAL A 11 -18.15 17.17 55.03
CA VAL A 11 -17.29 16.28 54.21
C VAL A 11 -17.02 14.95 54.91
N ASP A 12 -16.99 14.90 56.25
CA ASP A 12 -16.89 13.64 57.00
C ASP A 12 -18.09 12.71 56.75
N LYS A 13 -19.27 13.23 56.40
CA LYS A 13 -20.43 12.41 56.04
C LYS A 13 -20.23 11.65 54.71
N LEU A 14 -19.33 12.14 53.84
CA LEU A 14 -19.01 11.49 52.56
C LEU A 14 -18.17 10.21 52.73
N LYS A 15 -17.59 9.95 53.92
CA LYS A 15 -16.88 8.68 54.23
C LYS A 15 -17.75 7.44 54.05
N LYS A 16 -19.07 7.59 54.14
CA LYS A 16 -20.00 6.48 53.93
C LYS A 16 -20.02 5.99 52.47
N TYR A 17 -19.66 6.85 51.53
CA TYR A 17 -19.83 6.60 50.09
C TYR A 17 -18.52 6.68 49.30
N LEU A 18 -17.49 7.32 49.85
CA LEU A 18 -16.18 7.52 49.20
C LEU A 18 -15.06 6.87 50.01
N GLN A 19 -13.96 6.52 49.33
CA GLN A 19 -12.76 5.98 49.97
C GLN A 19 -12.20 6.95 51.03
N ASP A 20 -11.83 6.42 52.19
CA ASP A 20 -11.31 7.18 53.33
C ASP A 20 -10.09 8.06 52.97
N SER A 21 -9.22 7.56 52.07
CA SER A 21 -8.06 8.29 51.58
C SER A 21 -8.46 9.58 50.85
N LYS A 22 -9.51 9.51 50.02
CA LYS A 22 -9.99 10.65 49.24
C LYS A 22 -10.71 11.66 50.14
N VAL A 23 -11.52 11.19 51.09
CA VAL A 23 -12.22 12.08 52.03
C VAL A 23 -11.25 12.79 52.96
N ASN A 24 -10.21 12.11 53.45
CA ASN A 24 -9.15 12.73 54.25
C ASN A 24 -8.38 13.79 53.44
N SER A 25 -8.11 13.54 52.15
CA SER A 25 -7.45 14.54 51.29
C SER A 25 -8.30 15.81 51.08
N LEU A 26 -9.62 15.66 50.90
CA LEU A 26 -10.55 16.78 50.75
C LEU A 26 -10.66 17.58 52.06
N LYS A 27 -10.70 16.87 53.20
CA LYS A 27 -10.73 17.49 54.53
C LYS A 27 -9.46 18.31 54.82
N THR A 28 -8.29 17.80 54.45
CA THR A 28 -7.03 18.53 54.59
C THR A 28 -7.00 19.79 53.72
N ARG A 29 -7.39 19.69 52.44
CA ARG A 29 -7.44 20.85 51.52
C ARG A 29 -8.40 21.95 52.00
N ILE A 30 -9.60 21.57 52.47
CA ILE A 30 -10.59 22.51 53.01
C ILE A 30 -10.09 23.18 54.31
N SER A 31 -9.31 22.45 55.11
CA SER A 31 -8.67 22.99 56.32
C SER A 31 -7.56 23.99 56.01
N GLU A 32 -6.82 23.77 54.92
CA GLU A 32 -5.76 24.66 54.39
C GLU A 32 -6.32 25.90 53.66
N GLY A 33 -7.62 25.91 53.34
CA GLY A 33 -8.32 27.05 52.75
C GLY A 33 -8.57 26.95 51.24
N ASP A 34 -8.22 25.82 50.62
CA ASP A 34 -8.56 25.48 49.24
C ASP A 34 -9.90 24.73 49.21
N ILE A 35 -10.95 25.36 48.67
CA ILE A 35 -12.27 24.75 48.51
C ILE A 35 -12.37 24.21 47.08
N PRO A 36 -12.33 22.88 46.87
CA PRO A 36 -12.27 22.28 45.54
C PRO A 36 -13.66 22.22 44.89
N LEU A 37 -14.27 23.38 44.65
CA LEU A 37 -15.62 23.51 44.06
C LEU A 37 -15.74 22.78 42.72
N ASN A 38 -14.78 22.99 41.81
CA ASN A 38 -14.79 22.31 40.50
C ASN A 38 -14.70 20.78 40.58
N GLU A 39 -14.04 20.22 41.60
CA GLU A 39 -14.00 18.75 41.77
C GLU A 39 -15.31 18.24 42.34
N LEU A 40 -15.90 18.97 43.29
CA LEU A 40 -17.20 18.63 43.88
C LEU A 40 -18.33 18.75 42.85
N ASP A 41 -18.33 19.79 42.01
CA ASP A 41 -19.31 19.98 40.94
C ASP A 41 -19.22 18.84 39.91
N LYS A 42 -18.01 18.43 39.53
CA LYS A 42 -17.82 17.26 38.66
C LYS A 42 -18.27 15.96 39.30
N MET A 43 -18.02 15.78 40.61
CA MET A 43 -18.53 14.60 41.33
C MET A 43 -20.06 14.58 41.34
N VAL A 44 -20.69 15.73 41.56
CA VAL A 44 -22.15 15.87 41.50
C VAL A 44 -22.66 15.58 40.10
N GLU A 45 -22.00 16.10 39.05
CA GLU A 45 -22.35 15.84 37.65
C GLU A 45 -22.25 14.36 37.30
N TYR A 46 -21.16 13.67 37.67
CA TYR A 46 -21.01 12.23 37.44
C TYR A 46 -22.02 11.39 38.22
N ILE A 47 -22.29 11.75 39.48
CA ILE A 47 -23.31 11.07 40.27
C ILE A 47 -24.67 11.25 39.61
N HIS A 48 -25.06 12.44 39.18
CA HIS A 48 -26.36 12.65 38.52
C HIS A 48 -26.46 11.94 37.16
N ARG A 49 -25.37 11.93 36.40
CA ARG A 49 -25.34 11.30 35.07
C ARG A 49 -25.40 9.77 35.16
N ASP A 50 -24.68 9.18 36.11
CA ASP A 50 -24.43 7.74 36.13
C ASP A 50 -25.09 7.03 37.34
N PHE A 51 -25.99 7.69 38.09
CA PHE A 51 -26.59 7.16 39.33
C PHE A 51 -27.28 5.80 39.16
N GLU A 52 -28.13 5.67 38.15
CA GLU A 52 -28.88 4.44 37.89
C GLU A 52 -27.94 3.28 37.55
N GLU A 53 -26.87 3.56 36.78
CA GLU A 53 -25.85 2.58 36.45
C GLU A 53 -25.07 2.13 37.69
N LEU A 54 -24.75 3.05 38.61
CA LEU A 54 -24.08 2.74 39.88
C LEU A 54 -24.96 1.84 40.77
N GLN A 55 -26.27 2.11 40.85
CA GLN A 55 -27.19 1.25 41.61
C GLN A 55 -27.30 -0.16 41.02
N LEU A 56 -27.38 -0.26 39.69
CA LEU A 56 -27.37 -1.56 39.02
C LEU A 56 -26.05 -2.29 39.27
N MET A 57 -24.92 -1.59 39.22
CA MET A 57 -23.60 -2.14 39.50
C MET A 57 -23.49 -2.69 40.93
N ASP A 58 -24.06 -2.00 41.93
CA ASP A 58 -24.08 -2.48 43.32
C ASP A 58 -24.90 -3.77 43.46
N VAL A 59 -26.03 -3.88 42.76
CA VAL A 59 -26.84 -5.12 42.72
C VAL A 59 -26.05 -6.25 42.08
N TYR A 60 -25.41 -6.00 40.93
CA TYR A 60 -24.58 -6.99 40.25
C TYR A 60 -23.39 -7.41 41.11
N TRP A 61 -22.70 -6.47 41.75
CA TRP A 61 -21.56 -6.75 42.63
C TRP A 61 -21.91 -7.72 43.75
N ASN A 62 -23.09 -7.57 44.35
CA ASN A 62 -23.57 -8.46 45.40
C ASN A 62 -23.93 -9.87 44.89
N GLN A 63 -24.31 -9.98 43.62
CA GLN A 63 -24.65 -11.25 42.96
C GLN A 63 -23.45 -11.92 42.28
N CYS A 64 -22.36 -11.19 42.03
CA CYS A 64 -21.16 -11.69 41.39
C CYS A 64 -20.45 -12.78 42.21
N SER A 65 -19.91 -13.76 41.49
CA SER A 65 -19.00 -14.78 42.02
C SER A 65 -17.66 -14.19 42.47
N GLU A 66 -16.95 -14.91 43.33
CA GLU A 66 -15.62 -14.51 43.84
C GLU A 66 -14.56 -14.36 42.73
N VAL A 67 -14.75 -15.03 41.59
CA VAL A 67 -13.86 -14.90 40.43
C VAL A 67 -14.11 -13.59 39.69
N GLU A 68 -15.38 -13.24 39.47
CA GLU A 68 -15.77 -11.99 38.80
C GLU A 68 -15.34 -10.77 39.60
N LYS A 69 -15.53 -10.80 40.93
CA LYS A 69 -15.05 -9.73 41.83
C LYS A 69 -13.54 -9.54 41.74
N LYS A 70 -12.76 -10.62 41.69
CA LYS A 70 -11.30 -10.56 41.52
C LYS A 70 -10.91 -9.94 40.18
N VAL A 71 -11.59 -10.33 39.09
CA VAL A 71 -11.34 -9.77 37.75
C VAL A 71 -11.64 -8.27 37.73
N LEU A 72 -12.78 -7.84 38.27
CA LEU A 72 -13.16 -6.43 38.34
C LEU A 72 -12.16 -5.59 39.15
N LEU A 73 -11.69 -6.09 40.29
CA LEU A 73 -10.67 -5.42 41.10
C LEU A 73 -9.33 -5.28 40.35
N LEU A 74 -8.92 -6.31 39.59
CA LEU A 74 -7.69 -6.26 38.80
C LEU A 74 -7.82 -5.29 37.61
N LEU A 75 -9.00 -5.17 37.02
CA LEU A 75 -9.27 -4.22 35.95
C LEU A 75 -9.32 -2.77 36.48
N GLN A 76 -9.87 -2.55 37.67
CA GLN A 76 -9.89 -1.23 38.32
C GLN A 76 -8.49 -0.64 38.53
N GLN A 77 -7.47 -1.47 38.70
CA GLN A 77 -6.08 -0.99 38.85
C GLN A 77 -5.45 -0.52 37.54
N LYS A 78 -6.03 -0.86 36.38
CA LYS A 78 -5.52 -0.52 35.05
C LYS A 78 -6.17 0.73 34.45
N THR A 79 -6.93 1.49 35.25
CA THR A 79 -7.78 2.57 34.76
C THR A 79 -6.99 3.75 34.18
N THR A 80 -7.23 4.07 32.90
CA THR A 80 -6.88 5.36 32.28
C THR A 80 -8.07 6.32 32.32
N LYS A 81 -7.78 7.62 32.40
CA LYS A 81 -8.77 8.70 32.35
C LYS A 81 -9.48 8.68 30.99
N ASN A 82 -10.77 8.35 30.95
CA ASN A 82 -11.60 8.45 29.75
C ASN A 82 -12.85 9.30 30.04
N GLU A 83 -13.32 10.01 29.01
CA GLU A 83 -14.54 10.82 29.03
C GLU A 83 -15.81 10.01 28.69
N LEU A 84 -15.68 8.69 28.59
CA LEU A 84 -16.76 7.76 28.27
C LEU A 84 -17.77 7.62 29.44
N THR A 85 -18.98 7.14 29.11
CA THR A 85 -19.95 6.65 30.09
C THR A 85 -19.35 5.47 30.86
N LEU A 86 -19.81 5.24 32.10
CA LEU A 86 -19.25 4.17 32.94
C LEU A 86 -19.44 2.79 32.31
N SER A 87 -20.60 2.51 31.71
CA SER A 87 -20.86 1.24 31.02
C SER A 87 -19.87 0.97 29.88
N ASP A 88 -19.70 1.90 28.94
CA ASP A 88 -18.85 1.69 27.77
C ASP A 88 -17.38 1.57 28.17
N TYR A 89 -16.96 2.32 29.19
CA TYR A 89 -15.61 2.23 29.75
C TYR A 89 -15.25 0.82 30.22
N TRP A 90 -16.13 0.17 31.00
CA TRP A 90 -15.88 -1.17 31.52
C TRP A 90 -15.86 -2.24 30.43
N VAL A 91 -16.76 -2.10 29.44
CA VAL A 91 -16.82 -3.02 28.29
C VAL A 91 -15.53 -2.95 27.46
N ASP A 92 -15.06 -1.74 27.15
CA ASP A 92 -13.84 -1.56 26.37
C ASP A 92 -12.59 -1.97 27.14
N LEU A 93 -12.53 -1.67 28.44
CA LEU A 93 -11.42 -2.11 29.30
C LEU A 93 -11.31 -3.64 29.33
N LEU A 94 -12.45 -4.34 29.47
CA LEU A 94 -12.48 -5.81 29.47
C LEU A 94 -12.03 -6.36 28.11
N LYS A 95 -12.61 -5.86 27.01
CA LYS A 95 -12.25 -6.27 25.64
C LYS A 95 -10.76 -6.07 25.37
N ASN A 96 -10.22 -4.90 25.68
CA ASN A 96 -8.80 -4.60 25.49
C ASN A 96 -7.91 -5.52 26.32
N SER A 97 -8.28 -5.77 27.58
CA SER A 97 -7.52 -6.69 28.43
C SER A 97 -7.52 -8.13 27.89
N ALA A 98 -8.65 -8.59 27.35
CA ALA A 98 -8.79 -9.91 26.74
C ALA A 98 -7.97 -10.00 25.45
N TYR A 99 -8.03 -8.97 24.58
CA TYR A 99 -7.25 -8.93 23.34
C TYR A 99 -5.75 -8.91 23.60
N VAL A 100 -5.27 -8.08 24.54
CA VAL A 100 -3.84 -8.06 24.90
C VAL A 100 -3.39 -9.43 25.40
N GLN A 101 -4.17 -10.07 26.28
CA GLN A 101 -3.83 -11.40 26.77
C GLN A 101 -3.85 -12.46 25.66
N TRP A 102 -4.77 -12.35 24.71
CA TRP A 102 -4.86 -13.26 23.58
C TRP A 102 -3.71 -13.07 22.58
N ILE A 103 -3.30 -11.82 22.32
CA ILE A 103 -2.10 -11.49 21.55
C ILE A 103 -0.89 -12.12 22.23
N ASP A 104 -0.67 -11.88 23.52
CA ASP A 104 0.44 -12.45 24.30
C ASP A 104 0.47 -13.99 24.25
N GLN A 105 -0.69 -14.64 24.39
CA GLN A 105 -0.78 -16.10 24.29
C GLN A 105 -0.44 -16.61 22.88
N THR A 106 -0.88 -15.89 21.85
CA THR A 106 -0.63 -16.25 20.45
C THR A 106 0.83 -16.05 20.09
N GLU A 107 1.43 -14.95 20.53
CA GLU A 107 2.86 -14.66 20.37
C GLU A 107 3.73 -15.69 21.09
N ARG A 108 3.35 -16.13 22.30
CA ARG A 108 4.05 -17.21 23.01
C ARG A 108 3.99 -18.55 22.27
N LYS A 109 2.85 -18.87 21.64
CA LYS A 109 2.70 -20.09 20.83
C LYS A 109 3.46 -20.00 19.51
N HIS A 110 3.66 -18.80 18.97
CA HIS A 110 4.37 -18.56 17.71
C HIS A 110 5.51 -17.54 17.88
N PRO A 111 6.68 -17.96 18.42
CA PRO A 111 7.83 -17.08 18.68
C PRO A 111 8.39 -16.38 17.44
N GLN A 112 8.05 -16.86 16.23
CA GLN A 112 8.40 -16.24 14.96
C GLN A 112 7.68 -14.91 14.74
N VAL A 113 6.46 -14.77 15.27
CA VAL A 113 5.63 -13.55 15.18
C VAL A 113 6.07 -12.52 16.21
N GLN A 114 6.47 -12.98 17.41
CA GLN A 114 6.92 -12.13 18.52
C GLN A 114 8.16 -11.27 18.18
N LYS A 115 9.01 -11.73 17.25
CA LYS A 115 10.19 -10.98 16.82
C LYS A 115 9.86 -9.76 15.97
N ILE A 116 8.70 -9.72 15.31
CA ILE A 116 8.35 -8.62 14.43
C ILE A 116 7.77 -7.49 15.28
N SER A 117 8.63 -6.86 16.08
CA SER A 117 8.31 -5.55 16.64
C SER A 117 8.07 -4.57 15.49
N THR A 118 7.11 -3.65 15.65
CA THR A 118 6.78 -2.62 14.64
C THR A 118 8.05 -1.89 14.14
N ASN A 119 9.05 -1.73 15.00
CA ASN A 119 10.33 -1.10 14.69
C ASN A 119 11.22 -1.96 13.78
N GLU A 120 11.31 -3.28 14.00
CA GLU A 120 12.06 -4.17 13.10
C GLU A 120 11.40 -4.24 11.72
N PHE A 121 10.05 -4.26 11.68
CA PHE A 121 9.33 -4.23 10.41
C PHE A 121 9.59 -2.95 9.62
N SER A 122 9.58 -1.77 10.28
CA SER A 122 9.90 -0.50 9.63
C SER A 122 11.33 -0.52 9.07
N ARG A 123 12.28 -1.00 9.87
CA ARG A 123 13.69 -1.10 9.46
C ARG A 123 13.90 -2.02 8.25
N ILE A 124 13.24 -3.18 8.22
CA ILE A 124 13.31 -4.12 7.08
C ILE A 124 12.69 -3.48 5.84
N ARG A 125 11.57 -2.77 5.99
CA ARG A 125 10.90 -2.11 4.87
C ARG A 125 11.76 -0.98 4.29
N GLU A 126 12.40 -0.19 5.15
CA GLU A 126 13.33 0.87 4.74
C GLU A 126 14.58 0.30 4.04
N SER A 127 15.20 -0.74 4.60
CA SER A 127 16.36 -1.37 3.96
C SER A 127 16.01 -1.98 2.62
N PHE A 128 14.86 -2.64 2.52
CA PHE A 128 14.36 -3.22 1.27
C PHE A 128 14.09 -2.14 0.21
N ALA A 129 13.48 -1.02 0.60
CA ALA A 129 13.27 0.12 -0.29
C ALA A 129 14.61 0.68 -0.81
N GLY A 130 15.61 0.82 0.07
CA GLY A 130 16.96 1.23 -0.30
C GLY A 130 17.63 0.27 -1.29
N LEU A 131 17.53 -1.03 -1.04
CA LEU A 131 18.10 -2.07 -1.91
C LEU A 131 17.43 -2.13 -3.29
N ILE A 132 16.11 -1.88 -3.37
CA ILE A 132 15.43 -1.77 -4.67
C ILE A 132 16.01 -0.61 -5.47
N GLU A 133 16.24 0.54 -4.83
CA GLU A 133 16.76 1.72 -5.50
C GLU A 133 18.22 1.52 -5.95
N GLU A 134 19.04 0.88 -5.12
CA GLU A 134 20.41 0.49 -5.49
C GLU A 134 20.41 -0.50 -6.66
N LYS A 135 19.56 -1.53 -6.61
CA LYS A 135 19.38 -2.48 -7.71
C LYS A 135 18.98 -1.79 -9.02
N ARG A 136 18.08 -0.79 -8.97
CA ARG A 136 17.69 -0.01 -10.15
C ARG A 136 18.89 0.73 -10.74
N LYS A 137 19.69 1.40 -9.90
CA LYS A 137 20.89 2.14 -10.35
C LYS A 137 21.91 1.23 -11.02
N VAL A 138 22.28 0.13 -10.35
CA VAL A 138 23.25 -0.85 -10.87
C VAL A 138 22.68 -1.56 -12.11
N GLY A 139 21.40 -1.90 -12.10
CA GLY A 139 20.71 -2.51 -13.23
C GLY A 139 20.77 -1.66 -14.49
N THR A 140 20.52 -0.35 -14.38
CA THR A 140 20.64 0.58 -15.51
C THR A 140 22.06 0.61 -16.07
N GLN A 141 23.08 0.68 -15.22
CA GLN A 141 24.48 0.67 -15.66
C GLN A 141 24.84 -0.65 -16.38
N PHE A 142 24.39 -1.78 -15.82
CA PHE A 142 24.58 -3.09 -16.42
C PHE A 142 23.88 -3.22 -17.78
N LEU A 143 22.64 -2.72 -17.91
CA LEU A 143 21.90 -2.72 -19.17
C LEU A 143 22.60 -1.88 -20.23
N ILE A 144 23.03 -0.66 -19.89
CA ILE A 144 23.79 0.20 -20.81
C ILE A 144 25.07 -0.51 -21.27
N HIS A 145 25.83 -1.10 -20.35
CA HIS A 145 27.05 -1.83 -20.69
C HIS A 145 26.78 -3.00 -21.67
N ASN A 146 25.76 -3.81 -21.40
CA ASN A 146 25.40 -4.92 -22.27
C ASN A 146 24.91 -4.46 -23.65
N LEU A 147 24.12 -3.39 -23.71
CA LEU A 147 23.66 -2.82 -24.98
C LEU A 147 24.85 -2.27 -25.78
N THR A 148 25.75 -1.52 -25.16
CA THR A 148 26.97 -1.01 -25.84
C THR A 148 27.80 -2.18 -26.39
N LYS A 149 28.03 -3.23 -25.59
CA LYS A 149 28.78 -4.40 -26.04
C LYS A 149 28.10 -5.13 -27.20
N LYS A 150 26.77 -5.26 -27.18
CA LYS A 150 26.01 -5.80 -28.31
C LYS A 150 26.20 -4.93 -29.55
N VAL A 151 26.02 -3.61 -29.43
CA VAL A 151 26.21 -2.67 -30.54
C VAL A 151 27.61 -2.78 -31.13
N ASP A 152 28.66 -2.86 -30.32
CA ASP A 152 30.04 -3.04 -30.78
C ASP A 152 30.22 -4.37 -31.55
N THR A 153 29.58 -5.44 -31.08
CA THR A 153 29.60 -6.76 -31.73
C THR A 153 28.89 -6.72 -33.09
N VAL A 154 27.74 -6.05 -33.18
CA VAL A 154 27.02 -5.89 -34.44
C VAL A 154 27.81 -4.98 -35.38
N GLN A 155 28.47 -3.92 -34.89
CA GLN A 155 29.34 -3.04 -35.68
C GLN A 155 30.50 -3.78 -36.35
N THR A 156 31.08 -4.77 -35.67
CA THR A 156 32.15 -5.59 -36.25
C THR A 156 31.61 -6.62 -37.25
N THR A 157 30.47 -7.24 -36.95
CA THR A 157 29.88 -8.31 -37.79
C THR A 157 29.15 -7.76 -39.02
N HIS A 158 28.43 -6.65 -38.89
CA HIS A 158 27.58 -6.02 -39.91
C HIS A 158 28.00 -4.56 -40.20
N SER A 159 29.32 -4.33 -40.31
CA SER A 159 29.90 -2.98 -40.44
C SER A 159 29.32 -2.14 -41.59
N ARG A 160 29.08 -2.76 -42.75
CA ARG A 160 28.48 -2.10 -43.92
C ARG A 160 27.04 -1.67 -43.65
N ASN A 161 26.22 -2.58 -43.14
CA ASN A 161 24.79 -2.35 -42.89
C ASN A 161 24.59 -1.27 -41.83
N ILE A 162 25.40 -1.25 -40.77
CA ILE A 162 25.32 -0.20 -39.74
C ILE A 162 25.76 1.15 -40.27
N ARG A 163 26.82 1.20 -41.09
CA ARG A 163 27.25 2.46 -41.71
C ARG A 163 26.16 3.02 -42.61
N GLU A 164 25.49 2.16 -43.37
CA GLU A 164 24.37 2.55 -44.21
C GLU A 164 23.17 2.98 -43.40
N LEU A 165 22.76 2.21 -42.38
CA LEU A 165 21.70 2.57 -41.45
C LEU A 165 21.95 3.95 -40.83
N LYS A 166 23.17 4.20 -40.33
CA LYS A 166 23.56 5.50 -39.78
C LYS A 166 23.49 6.62 -40.82
N HIS A 167 23.84 6.34 -42.07
CA HIS A 167 23.71 7.29 -43.17
C HIS A 167 22.23 7.60 -43.47
N GLN A 168 21.37 6.57 -43.58
CA GLN A 168 19.95 6.75 -43.89
C GLN A 168 19.20 7.50 -42.77
N VAL A 169 19.46 7.16 -41.50
CA VAL A 169 18.85 7.84 -40.34
C VAL A 169 19.36 9.29 -40.20
N GLY A 170 20.56 9.60 -40.69
CA GLY A 170 21.13 10.95 -40.66
C GLY A 170 20.65 11.89 -41.77
N LYS A 171 19.87 11.41 -42.75
CA LYS A 171 19.37 12.24 -43.85
C LYS A 171 18.34 13.26 -43.36
N LYS A 172 18.42 14.49 -43.88
CA LYS A 172 17.40 15.55 -43.66
C LYS A 172 16.44 15.71 -44.84
N ARG A 173 16.73 15.09 -45.98
CA ARG A 173 15.95 15.13 -47.22
C ARG A 173 16.01 13.74 -47.87
N GLN A 174 14.94 13.34 -48.57
CA GLN A 174 14.77 11.98 -49.11
C GLN A 174 14.99 10.89 -48.07
N VAL A 175 14.32 11.05 -46.93
CA VAL A 175 14.35 10.09 -45.81
C VAL A 175 13.54 8.86 -46.21
N TRP A 176 14.07 7.67 -45.94
CA TRP A 176 13.34 6.45 -46.21
C TRP A 176 12.12 6.30 -45.27
N PRO A 177 10.97 5.83 -45.78
CA PRO A 177 9.86 5.43 -44.91
C PRO A 177 10.31 4.38 -43.90
N LEU A 178 9.74 4.40 -42.69
CA LEU A 178 10.11 3.49 -41.61
C LEU A 178 10.02 2.02 -42.05
N ARG A 179 8.96 1.66 -42.77
CA ARG A 179 8.76 0.32 -43.33
C ARG A 179 9.92 -0.12 -44.23
N ARG A 180 10.41 0.76 -45.11
CA ARG A 180 11.55 0.45 -45.99
C ARG A 180 12.83 0.22 -45.18
N LEU A 181 13.08 1.10 -44.20
CA LEU A 181 14.25 0.99 -43.33
C LEU A 181 14.22 -0.29 -42.48
N VAL A 182 13.08 -0.60 -41.87
CA VAL A 182 12.91 -1.82 -41.06
C VAL A 182 13.04 -3.07 -41.94
N ASN A 183 12.40 -3.11 -43.12
CA ASN A 183 12.55 -4.26 -44.02
C ASN A 183 13.99 -4.52 -44.44
N GLU A 184 14.78 -3.47 -44.69
CA GLU A 184 16.19 -3.61 -45.11
C GLU A 184 17.11 -4.03 -43.95
N PHE A 185 16.88 -3.49 -42.74
CA PHE A 185 17.83 -3.62 -41.63
C PHE A 185 17.40 -4.54 -40.49
N ALA A 186 16.12 -4.97 -40.42
CA ALA A 186 15.58 -5.77 -39.31
C ALA A 186 16.44 -6.99 -38.99
N GLY A 187 16.66 -7.88 -39.96
CA GLY A 187 17.51 -9.08 -39.80
C GLY A 187 19.02 -8.80 -39.86
N ASN A 188 19.43 -7.56 -40.11
CA ASN A 188 20.80 -7.15 -40.42
C ASN A 188 21.41 -6.28 -39.30
N GLY A 189 20.93 -6.43 -38.08
CA GLY A 189 21.46 -5.75 -36.89
C GLY A 189 20.55 -4.68 -36.28
N LEU A 190 19.46 -4.27 -36.94
CA LEU A 190 18.54 -3.27 -36.37
C LEU A 190 17.89 -3.76 -35.08
N VAL A 191 17.36 -4.99 -35.08
CA VAL A 191 16.74 -5.58 -33.88
C VAL A 191 17.77 -5.96 -32.81
N ASP A 192 19.04 -6.11 -33.17
CA ASP A 192 20.12 -6.35 -32.19
C ASP A 192 20.52 -5.06 -31.46
N ILE A 193 20.55 -3.94 -32.19
CA ILE A 193 20.87 -2.61 -31.65
C ILE A 193 19.69 -2.07 -30.85
N MET A 194 18.47 -2.25 -31.35
CA MET A 194 17.23 -1.90 -30.65
C MET A 194 16.45 -3.19 -30.32
N PRO A 195 16.72 -3.83 -29.17
CA PRO A 195 16.16 -5.14 -28.84
C PRO A 195 14.72 -5.09 -28.31
N VAL A 196 14.18 -3.90 -28.02
CA VAL A 196 12.84 -3.75 -27.46
C VAL A 196 12.03 -2.80 -28.33
N TRP A 197 10.85 -3.26 -28.76
CA TRP A 197 9.91 -2.51 -29.56
C TRP A 197 8.55 -2.50 -28.88
N LEU A 198 7.94 -1.32 -28.81
CA LEU A 198 6.59 -1.11 -28.27
C LEU A 198 5.73 -0.54 -29.39
N ALA A 199 4.80 -1.34 -29.89
CA ALA A 199 3.93 -0.96 -31.01
C ALA A 199 2.63 -1.78 -30.97
N SER A 200 1.58 -1.25 -31.60
CA SER A 200 0.35 -2.03 -31.79
C SER A 200 0.59 -3.20 -32.77
N PRO A 201 -0.19 -4.29 -32.69
CA PRO A 201 -0.06 -5.43 -33.59
C PRO A 201 -0.14 -5.03 -35.09
N GLU A 202 -0.97 -4.04 -35.41
CA GLU A 202 -1.13 -3.47 -36.75
C GLU A 202 0.14 -2.81 -37.26
N ILE A 203 0.79 -1.97 -36.42
CA ILE A 203 2.06 -1.32 -36.76
C ILE A 203 3.16 -2.37 -36.92
N VAL A 204 3.23 -3.36 -36.03
CA VAL A 204 4.20 -4.45 -36.16
C VAL A 204 4.01 -5.18 -37.48
N SER A 205 2.76 -5.41 -37.89
CA SER A 205 2.45 -6.04 -39.16
C SER A 205 2.84 -5.21 -40.38
N SER A 206 2.72 -3.88 -40.31
CA SER A 206 3.00 -3.00 -41.45
C SER A 206 4.49 -2.73 -41.67
N ILE A 207 5.29 -2.62 -40.60
CA ILE A 207 6.69 -2.18 -40.69
C ILE A 207 7.69 -3.33 -40.75
N PHE A 208 7.43 -4.47 -40.09
CA PHE A 208 8.39 -5.57 -40.03
C PHE A 208 8.22 -6.58 -41.17
N PRO A 209 9.32 -7.12 -41.70
CA PRO A 209 9.24 -8.21 -42.67
C PRO A 209 8.59 -9.44 -42.03
N LEU A 210 7.90 -10.25 -42.83
CA LEU A 210 7.30 -11.50 -42.37
C LEU A 210 8.36 -12.61 -42.33
N GLN A 211 9.29 -12.48 -41.39
CA GLN A 211 10.39 -13.41 -41.16
C GLN A 211 10.18 -14.17 -39.85
N GLU A 212 10.24 -15.49 -39.90
CA GLU A 212 10.13 -16.35 -38.72
C GLU A 212 11.30 -16.10 -37.76
N GLY A 213 10.99 -16.04 -36.46
CA GLY A 213 12.00 -15.94 -35.40
C GLY A 213 12.78 -14.61 -35.38
N LEU A 214 12.23 -13.55 -35.99
CA LEU A 214 12.78 -12.20 -35.94
C LEU A 214 12.88 -11.66 -34.50
N PHE A 215 11.94 -12.04 -33.64
CA PHE A 215 11.95 -11.72 -32.21
C PHE A 215 12.07 -13.01 -31.38
N ASP A 216 12.85 -12.95 -30.31
CA ASP A 216 12.92 -14.05 -29.35
C ASP A 216 11.63 -14.16 -28.52
N LEU A 217 11.00 -13.01 -28.22
CA LEU A 217 9.82 -12.92 -27.38
C LEU A 217 8.89 -11.82 -27.87
N VAL A 218 7.60 -12.13 -27.98
CA VAL A 218 6.52 -11.14 -28.14
C VAL A 218 5.60 -11.21 -26.92
N ILE A 219 5.25 -10.05 -26.38
CA ILE A 219 4.35 -9.91 -25.23
C ILE A 219 3.12 -9.13 -25.69
N PHE A 220 1.95 -9.74 -25.57
CA PHE A 220 0.67 -9.05 -25.69
C PHE A 220 0.21 -8.64 -24.30
N ASP A 221 0.22 -7.34 -24.03
CA ASP A 221 -0.44 -6.75 -22.88
C ASP A 221 -1.87 -6.36 -23.25
N GLU A 222 -2.80 -6.50 -22.31
CA GLU A 222 -4.25 -6.36 -22.55
C GLU A 222 -4.77 -7.16 -23.76
N ALA A 223 -4.33 -8.42 -23.87
CA ALA A 223 -4.66 -9.27 -25.01
C ALA A 223 -6.17 -9.49 -25.22
N SER A 224 -7.00 -9.28 -24.19
CA SER A 224 -8.46 -9.29 -24.31
C SER A 224 -9.01 -8.22 -25.26
N GLN A 225 -8.25 -7.17 -25.56
CA GLN A 225 -8.59 -6.10 -26.51
C GLN A 225 -7.85 -6.26 -27.87
N CYS A 226 -7.04 -7.30 -28.04
CA CYS A 226 -6.38 -7.57 -29.31
C CYS A 226 -7.23 -8.54 -30.13
N ARG A 227 -7.55 -8.17 -31.38
CA ARG A 227 -8.16 -9.12 -32.31
C ARG A 227 -7.14 -10.19 -32.68
N VAL A 228 -7.60 -11.43 -32.86
CA VAL A 228 -6.70 -12.56 -33.17
C VAL A 228 -6.03 -12.34 -34.51
N GLU A 229 -6.76 -11.84 -35.51
CA GLU A 229 -6.25 -11.60 -36.86
C GLU A 229 -5.11 -10.59 -36.91
N SER A 230 -5.12 -9.57 -36.05
CA SER A 230 -4.05 -8.57 -35.99
C SER A 230 -2.82 -9.07 -35.22
N GLY A 231 -3.00 -10.05 -34.33
CA GLY A 231 -1.92 -10.65 -33.55
C GLY A 231 -1.12 -11.74 -34.29
N ILE A 232 -1.73 -12.46 -35.23
CA ILE A 232 -1.10 -13.60 -35.94
C ILE A 232 0.27 -13.23 -36.57
N PRO A 233 0.42 -12.10 -37.29
CA PRO A 233 1.71 -11.75 -37.88
C PRO A 233 2.81 -11.51 -36.83
N ALA A 234 2.46 -10.96 -35.66
CA ALA A 234 3.41 -10.75 -34.57
C ALA A 234 3.81 -12.10 -33.93
N VAL A 235 2.85 -13.02 -33.76
CA VAL A 235 3.11 -14.38 -33.29
C VAL A 235 4.06 -15.13 -34.23
N TYR A 236 3.87 -15.04 -35.55
CA TYR A 236 4.73 -15.71 -36.54
C TYR A 236 6.19 -15.23 -36.49
N ARG A 237 6.42 -13.95 -36.16
CA ARG A 237 7.76 -13.38 -36.03
C ARG A 237 8.46 -13.77 -34.74
N ALA A 238 7.77 -14.39 -33.77
CA ALA A 238 8.28 -14.66 -32.44
C ALA A 238 8.71 -16.12 -32.25
N LYS A 239 9.79 -16.37 -31.51
CA LYS A 239 10.14 -17.73 -31.04
C LYS A 239 9.28 -18.14 -29.83
N GLN A 240 8.93 -17.19 -28.98
CA GLN A 240 8.07 -17.38 -27.82
C GLN A 240 7.06 -16.24 -27.72
N VAL A 241 5.88 -16.54 -27.20
CA VAL A 241 4.80 -15.56 -27.02
C VAL A 241 4.28 -15.63 -25.60
N ILE A 242 4.10 -14.46 -24.98
CA ILE A 242 3.40 -14.29 -23.71
C ILE A 242 2.13 -13.48 -23.98
N ILE A 243 1.01 -13.97 -23.44
CA ILE A 243 -0.30 -13.35 -23.57
C ILE A 243 -0.78 -13.02 -22.17
N ALA A 244 -0.93 -11.73 -21.87
CA ALA A 244 -1.46 -11.22 -20.62
C ALA A 244 -2.74 -10.42 -20.91
N GLY A 245 -3.82 -10.72 -20.21
CA GLY A 245 -5.10 -10.02 -20.35
C GLY A 245 -6.08 -10.42 -19.26
N ASP A 246 -7.11 -9.61 -19.08
CA ASP A 246 -8.22 -9.91 -18.17
C ASP A 246 -9.45 -10.33 -18.98
N GLU A 247 -9.86 -11.59 -18.82
CA GLU A 247 -11.04 -12.17 -19.47
C GLU A 247 -12.35 -11.47 -19.08
N LYS A 248 -12.36 -10.71 -17.98
CA LYS A 248 -13.56 -10.00 -17.49
C LYS A 248 -13.73 -8.59 -18.05
N GLN A 249 -12.76 -8.08 -18.81
CA GLN A 249 -12.88 -6.78 -19.48
C GLN A 249 -13.64 -6.86 -20.81
N LEU A 250 -14.08 -5.72 -21.34
CA LEU A 250 -14.86 -5.65 -22.57
C LEU A 250 -14.04 -6.16 -23.78
N PRO A 251 -14.64 -6.97 -24.67
CA PRO A 251 -13.99 -7.39 -25.92
C PRO A 251 -13.74 -6.19 -26.84
N PRO A 252 -12.84 -6.32 -27.83
CA PRO A 252 -12.42 -5.18 -28.64
C PRO A 252 -13.60 -4.62 -29.45
N SER A 253 -13.81 -3.31 -29.34
CA SER A 253 -14.84 -2.61 -30.11
C SER A 253 -14.40 -2.35 -31.55
N ASN A 254 -15.28 -2.63 -32.53
CA ASN A 254 -14.99 -2.50 -33.97
C ASN A 254 -14.92 -1.04 -34.51
N LEU A 255 -14.71 -0.04 -33.67
CA LEU A 255 -14.93 1.38 -34.00
C LEU A 255 -13.83 2.03 -34.87
N PHE A 256 -12.69 1.38 -35.15
CA PHE A 256 -11.56 1.98 -35.88
C PHE A 256 -11.25 1.38 -37.28
N GLN A 257 -12.17 0.62 -37.87
CA GLN A 257 -11.94 -0.02 -39.18
C GLN A 257 -11.91 0.93 -40.40
N SER A 258 -12.07 2.26 -40.25
CA SER A 258 -12.38 3.16 -41.37
C SER A 258 -11.47 4.38 -41.56
N SER A 259 -10.17 4.31 -41.25
CA SER A 259 -9.25 5.43 -41.55
C SER A 259 -7.81 5.03 -41.95
N PHE A 260 -7.65 3.92 -42.66
CA PHE A 260 -6.39 3.66 -43.39
C PHE A 260 -6.71 3.62 -44.89
N VAL A 261 -7.03 4.79 -45.44
CA VAL A 261 -6.81 5.05 -46.86
C VAL A 261 -5.33 5.37 -46.98
N ASN A 262 -4.62 4.61 -47.81
CA ASN A 262 -3.23 4.86 -48.18
C ASN A 262 -3.10 6.31 -48.68
N ASP A 263 -2.27 7.10 -48.02
CA ASP A 263 -1.94 8.48 -48.42
C ASP A 263 -0.52 8.57 -49.02
N ASP A 264 -0.02 7.47 -49.58
CA ASP A 264 1.37 7.35 -50.05
C ASP A 264 1.49 6.88 -51.53
N ASP A 265 0.49 7.17 -52.37
CA ASP A 265 0.59 7.04 -53.84
C ASP A 265 0.47 8.43 -54.51
N GLU A 266 1.40 9.34 -54.24
CA GLU A 266 1.72 10.45 -55.15
C GLU A 266 3.18 10.28 -55.63
N GLU A 267 3.37 9.35 -56.57
CA GLU A 267 4.47 9.45 -57.53
C GLU A 267 4.15 10.60 -58.51
N GLU A 268 4.66 11.81 -58.23
CA GLU A 268 4.82 12.82 -59.28
C GLU A 268 5.96 12.37 -60.20
N GLU A 269 5.58 11.67 -61.26
CA GLU A 269 6.35 11.51 -62.48
C GLU A 269 6.41 12.88 -63.18
N TYR A 270 7.53 13.62 -63.07
CA TYR A 270 8.12 14.50 -64.11
C TYR A 270 9.55 14.96 -63.73
#